data_AF-A0A835YC88-F1
#
_entry.id   AF-A0A835YC88-F1
#
_cell.length_a   1.000
_cell.length_b   1.000
_cell.length_c   1.000
_cell.angle_alpha   90.00
_cell.angle_beta   90.00
_cell.angle_gamma   90.00
#
_symmetry.space_group_name_H-M   'P 1'
#
loop_
_entity.id
_entity.type
_entity.pdbx_description
1 polymer ?
#
loop_
_entity_poly.entity_id
_entity_poly.type
_entity_poly.pdbx_seq_one_letter_code
_entity_poly.pdbx_strand_id
1 'polypeptide(L)'
;MEALPADLAAILAFDETGAQFFKRVQRERVLTGYDFIDCSVSLRPGVVVEVAGPPGSGKTELLRNIALHVIVEPYVSPAGWRRQSGQPQHARPPGVSGTQAGQPQAQHEDHGHVVILDLDGKLSSLRLVQVAHDHLEVVWRQHHQHPGAAGQSQLSTADHQEKEELLAGALSRLHVVRCHSSLDLLAALGTLAAKLEAWKAAGSFCRLLLLDNVGAHFWRDKAIKSTQPGGPGGGSYAAHHLHSAGAGSQQPLPHSLFEVQGAISARLAALCRHYRLAVIASKTAAVTARGAAGDAVGGEAWGPAAGPAGAHEALSQREFMPMQWQNLVTHRVLLYPRGTCTPGEMGAAAQPLSNGLYTRIQAEVGPAVGGGSSGAGAGAATTPGGGQSPGPAAGTPRRLQAMLLVSDTSIAEWFA
;
A
#
# COMPACT_ATOMS: atom_id res chain seq x y z
N MET A 1 -30.52 -43.18 -0.13
CA MET A 1 -30.01 -41.85 -0.48
C MET A 1 -29.12 -42.04 -1.70
N GLU A 2 -29.57 -41.59 -2.87
CA GLU A 2 -28.72 -41.56 -4.07
C GLU A 2 -27.53 -40.62 -3.84
N ALA A 3 -26.35 -41.04 -4.27
CA ALA A 3 -25.16 -40.20 -4.21
C ALA A 3 -25.30 -39.03 -5.20
N LEU A 4 -24.88 -37.83 -4.78
CA LEU A 4 -24.84 -36.65 -5.65
C LEU A 4 -23.97 -36.92 -6.90
N PRO A 5 -24.41 -36.49 -8.10
CA PRO A 5 -23.57 -36.51 -9.30
C PRO A 5 -22.21 -35.85 -9.05
N ALA A 6 -21.15 -36.39 -9.66
CA ALA A 6 -19.76 -36.03 -9.34
C ALA A 6 -19.42 -34.56 -9.65
N ASP A 7 -20.06 -33.98 -10.65
CA ASP A 7 -19.98 -32.57 -11.03
C ASP A 7 -20.60 -31.65 -9.97
N LEU A 8 -21.79 -32.00 -9.46
CA LEU A 8 -22.44 -31.31 -8.35
C LEU A 8 -21.64 -31.47 -7.05
N ALA A 9 -21.07 -32.66 -6.80
CA ALA A 9 -20.20 -32.90 -5.65
C ALA A 9 -18.92 -32.05 -5.73
N ALA A 10 -18.37 -31.83 -6.92
CA ALA A 10 -17.20 -30.97 -7.11
C ALA A 10 -17.52 -29.47 -6.93
N ILE A 11 -18.70 -29.01 -7.37
CA ILE A 11 -19.15 -27.61 -7.16
C ILE A 11 -19.43 -27.33 -5.68
N LEU A 12 -19.98 -28.32 -4.97
CA LEU A 12 -20.31 -28.22 -3.55
C LEU A 12 -19.12 -28.58 -2.63
N ALA A 13 -18.01 -29.04 -3.20
CA ALA A 13 -16.81 -29.33 -2.43
C ALA A 13 -16.22 -28.03 -1.89
N PHE A 14 -15.77 -28.06 -0.64
CA PHE A 14 -15.01 -26.95 -0.08
C PHE A 14 -13.64 -26.86 -0.77
N ASP A 15 -13.29 -25.69 -1.29
CA ASP A 15 -11.98 -25.43 -1.91
C ASP A 15 -10.83 -25.59 -0.89
N GLU A 16 -11.05 -25.13 0.34
CA GLU A 16 -10.07 -25.22 1.43
C GLU A 16 -10.74 -25.12 2.81
N THR A 17 -10.05 -25.62 3.83
CA THR A 17 -10.41 -25.39 5.25
C THR A 17 -9.97 -24.01 5.71
N GLY A 18 -10.62 -23.47 6.75
CA GLY A 18 -10.21 -22.19 7.36
C GLY A 18 -8.75 -22.18 7.85
N ALA A 19 -8.22 -23.33 8.30
CA ALA A 19 -6.82 -23.46 8.69
C ALA A 19 -5.85 -23.37 7.50
N GLN A 20 -6.20 -24.00 6.37
CA GLN A 20 -5.45 -23.88 5.12
C GLN A 20 -5.47 -22.44 4.60
N PHE A 21 -6.65 -21.80 4.61
CA PHE A 21 -6.80 -20.40 4.28
C PHE A 21 -5.92 -19.50 5.14
N PHE A 22 -5.97 -19.66 6.47
CA PHE A 22 -5.19 -18.84 7.39
C PHE A 22 -3.68 -19.03 7.21
N LYS A 23 -3.23 -20.29 7.07
CA LYS A 23 -1.82 -20.61 6.79
C LYS A 23 -1.34 -19.99 5.47
N ARG A 24 -2.20 -20.00 4.44
CA ARG A 24 -1.92 -19.37 3.14
C ARG A 24 -1.84 -17.85 3.25
N VAL A 25 -2.81 -17.23 3.91
CA VAL A 25 -2.88 -15.77 4.13
C VAL A 25 -1.66 -15.24 4.88
N GLN A 26 -1.16 -15.96 5.88
CA GLN A 26 0.03 -15.54 6.63
C GLN A 26 1.31 -15.59 5.79
N ARG A 27 1.40 -16.50 4.82
CA ARG A 27 2.59 -16.70 3.97
C ARG A 27 2.75 -15.66 2.88
N GLU A 28 1.66 -15.02 2.49
CA GLU A 28 1.62 -14.10 1.35
C GLU A 28 1.62 -12.64 1.76
N ARG A 29 2.00 -12.38 3.01
CA ARG A 29 2.17 -11.01 3.48
C ARG A 29 3.30 -10.34 2.69
N VAL A 30 3.06 -9.08 2.33
CA VAL A 30 4.06 -8.20 1.71
C VAL A 30 4.50 -7.23 2.80
N LEU A 31 5.78 -7.27 3.16
CA LEU A 31 6.36 -6.30 4.08
C LEU A 31 6.72 -5.03 3.31
N THR A 32 6.42 -3.89 3.91
CA THR A 32 6.66 -2.57 3.33
C THR A 32 7.98 -1.97 3.79
N GLY A 33 8.55 -2.48 4.88
CA GLY A 33 9.73 -1.92 5.52
C GLY A 33 9.39 -0.77 6.47
N TYR A 34 8.10 -0.57 6.76
CA TYR A 34 7.58 0.45 7.68
C TYR A 34 6.70 -0.25 8.71
N ASP A 35 7.16 -0.33 9.97
CA ASP A 35 6.43 -0.98 11.06
C ASP A 35 5.05 -0.37 11.25
N PHE A 36 4.88 0.94 11.03
CA PHE A 36 3.58 1.59 11.17
C PHE A 36 2.55 1.04 10.18
N ILE A 37 2.98 0.55 9.01
CA ILE A 37 2.14 -0.16 8.04
C ILE A 37 2.14 -1.66 8.33
N ASP A 38 3.29 -2.28 8.56
CA ASP A 38 3.41 -3.74 8.66
C ASP A 38 2.78 -4.31 9.95
N CYS A 39 2.73 -3.52 11.03
CA CYS A 39 2.02 -3.88 12.26
C CYS A 39 0.51 -3.59 12.19
N SER A 40 0.09 -2.60 11.39
CA SER A 40 -1.30 -2.14 11.34
C SER A 40 -2.11 -2.77 10.20
N VAL A 41 -1.47 -2.90 9.05
CA VAL A 41 -1.97 -3.49 7.82
C VAL A 41 -1.19 -4.77 7.59
N SER A 42 -1.85 -5.91 7.80
CA SER A 42 -1.32 -7.16 7.25
C SER A 42 -1.50 -7.14 5.73
N LEU A 43 -0.66 -6.37 5.03
CA LEU A 43 -0.68 -6.21 3.57
C LEU A 43 -0.48 -7.58 2.93
N ARG A 44 -1.48 -7.98 2.16
CA ARG A 44 -1.61 -9.34 1.60
C ARG A 44 -2.53 -9.27 0.38
N PRO A 45 -2.61 -10.34 -0.41
CA PRO A 45 -3.58 -10.42 -1.49
C PRO A 45 -4.98 -9.96 -1.12
N GLY A 46 -5.55 -9.06 -1.94
CA GLY A 46 -6.89 -8.48 -1.72
C GLY A 46 -6.92 -7.28 -0.76
N VAL A 47 -5.81 -6.94 -0.10
CA VAL A 47 -5.69 -5.69 0.67
C VAL A 47 -5.30 -4.56 -0.27
N VAL A 48 -6.08 -3.48 -0.21
CA VAL A 48 -5.81 -2.22 -0.91
C VAL A 48 -5.62 -1.12 0.13
N VAL A 49 -4.43 -0.53 0.14
CA VAL A 49 -4.08 0.59 1.01
C VAL A 49 -4.10 1.88 0.20
N GLU A 50 -4.83 2.88 0.67
CA GLU A 50 -4.76 4.23 0.11
C GLU A 50 -3.88 5.12 0.99
N VAL A 51 -2.84 5.71 0.42
CA VAL A 51 -1.99 6.71 1.07
C VAL A 51 -2.45 8.10 0.63
N ALA A 52 -3.03 8.86 1.55
CA ALA A 52 -3.57 10.19 1.27
C ALA A 52 -2.81 11.30 2.03
N GLY A 53 -2.52 12.40 1.35
CA GLY A 53 -1.82 13.53 1.96
C GLY A 53 -1.72 14.74 1.03
N PRO A 54 -1.45 15.94 1.56
CA PRO A 54 -1.30 17.15 0.75
C PRO A 54 -0.06 17.06 -0.16
N PRO A 55 0.10 17.95 -1.16
CA PRO A 55 1.34 18.05 -1.92
C PRO A 55 2.56 18.17 -1.01
N GLY A 56 3.68 17.53 -1.37
CA GLY A 56 4.91 17.55 -0.57
C GLY A 56 4.93 16.62 0.66
N SER A 57 3.87 15.84 0.90
CA SER A 57 3.80 14.94 2.07
C SER A 57 4.60 13.62 1.95
N GLY A 58 5.50 13.48 0.96
CA GLY A 58 6.33 12.27 0.82
C GLY A 58 5.65 11.02 0.23
N LYS A 59 4.50 11.15 -0.46
CA LYS A 59 3.72 10.00 -0.96
C LYS A 59 4.50 9.17 -1.98
N THR A 60 5.05 9.82 -3.01
CA THR A 60 5.80 9.16 -4.08
C THR A 60 7.10 8.56 -3.52
N GLU A 61 7.74 9.24 -2.56
CA GLU A 61 8.90 8.76 -1.83
C GLU A 61 8.57 7.49 -1.05
N LEU A 62 7.46 7.48 -0.30
CA LEU A 62 7.00 6.30 0.43
C LEU A 62 6.75 5.12 -0.52
N LEU A 63 5.97 5.31 -1.59
CA LEU A 63 5.69 4.24 -2.56
C LEU A 63 6.96 3.71 -3.22
N ARG A 64 7.91 4.60 -3.58
CA ARG A 64 9.21 4.21 -4.14
C ARG A 64 10.01 3.35 -3.16
N ASN A 65 10.14 3.78 -1.91
CA ASN A 65 10.90 3.04 -0.91
C ASN A 65 10.27 1.69 -0.59
N ILE A 66 8.93 1.60 -0.53
CA ILE A 66 8.23 0.31 -0.41
C ILE A 66 8.52 -0.60 -1.61
N ALA A 67 8.48 -0.07 -2.85
CA ALA A 67 8.79 -0.86 -4.04
C ALA A 67 10.20 -1.44 -3.98
N LEU A 68 11.17 -0.60 -3.60
CA LEU A 68 12.57 -0.97 -3.49
C LEU A 68 12.80 -1.97 -2.35
N HIS A 69 12.16 -1.78 -1.20
CA HIS A 69 12.19 -2.75 -0.12
C HIS A 69 11.69 -4.12 -0.58
N VAL A 70 10.53 -4.18 -1.26
CA VAL A 70 9.95 -5.47 -1.72
C VAL A 70 10.83 -6.20 -2.73
N ILE A 71 11.56 -5.49 -3.60
CA ILE A 71 12.46 -6.12 -4.57
C ILE A 71 13.85 -6.42 -4.01
N VAL A 72 14.36 -5.63 -3.05
CA VAL A 72 15.71 -5.78 -2.49
C VAL A 72 15.74 -6.71 -1.27
N GLU A 73 14.72 -6.69 -0.40
CA GLU A 73 14.68 -7.46 0.86
C GLU A 73 14.99 -8.96 0.70
N PRO A 74 14.54 -9.66 -0.36
CA PRO A 74 14.90 -11.06 -0.55
C PRO A 74 16.40 -11.34 -0.62
N TYR A 75 17.22 -10.35 -1.02
CA TYR A 75 18.68 -10.46 -1.03
C TYR A 75 19.30 -10.13 0.34
N VAL A 76 18.61 -9.36 1.18
CA VAL A 76 19.09 -8.91 2.50
C VAL A 76 18.93 -10.02 3.53
N SER A 77 17.76 -10.64 3.59
CA SER A 77 17.44 -11.62 4.62
C SER A 77 16.56 -12.74 4.06
N PRO A 78 17.13 -13.68 3.27
CA PRO A 78 16.39 -14.85 2.79
C PRO A 78 15.76 -15.66 3.94
N ALA A 79 16.37 -15.59 5.14
CA ALA A 79 15.89 -16.23 6.36
C ALA A 79 14.86 -15.40 7.14
N GLY A 80 14.91 -14.06 7.13
CA GLY A 80 13.87 -13.19 7.69
C GLY A 80 12.57 -13.32 6.87
N TRP A 81 12.73 -13.38 5.55
CA TRP A 81 11.68 -13.72 4.58
C TRP A 81 11.11 -15.13 4.79
N ARG A 82 11.97 -16.14 5.03
CA ARG A 82 11.53 -17.53 5.30
C ARG A 82 10.93 -17.75 6.69
N ARG A 83 11.48 -17.15 7.75
CA ARG A 83 11.04 -17.38 9.15
C ARG A 83 9.59 -16.93 9.40
N GLN A 84 9.06 -16.02 8.60
CA GLN A 84 7.68 -15.54 8.73
C GLN A 84 6.68 -16.31 7.86
N SER A 85 7.14 -17.25 7.02
CA SER A 85 6.30 -18.14 6.19
C SER A 85 5.72 -19.38 6.93
N GLY A 86 5.67 -19.34 8.27
CA GLY A 86 4.84 -20.26 9.07
C GLY A 86 5.47 -21.60 9.45
N GLN A 87 6.57 -21.58 10.19
CA GLN A 87 6.84 -22.67 11.15
C GLN A 87 6.61 -22.16 12.58
N PRO A 88 5.65 -22.72 13.34
CA PRO A 88 5.68 -22.56 14.79
C PRO A 88 6.92 -23.26 15.33
N GLN A 89 7.68 -22.56 16.18
CA GLN A 89 8.75 -23.17 16.95
C GLN A 89 8.14 -24.19 17.92
N HIS A 90 8.04 -25.45 17.53
CA HIS A 90 8.09 -26.49 18.55
C HIS A 90 9.54 -26.60 18.98
N ALA A 91 9.79 -26.25 20.25
CA ALA A 91 11.04 -26.47 20.93
C ALA A 91 11.52 -27.90 20.65
N ARG A 92 12.65 -28.02 19.97
CA ARG A 92 13.30 -29.30 19.71
C ARG A 92 13.73 -29.85 21.07
N PRO A 93 13.31 -31.05 21.48
CA PRO A 93 13.82 -31.65 22.71
C PRO A 93 15.33 -31.88 22.53
N PRO A 94 16.15 -31.56 23.55
CA PRO A 94 17.58 -31.74 23.46
C PRO A 94 17.89 -33.24 23.49
N GLY A 95 18.58 -33.72 22.44
CA GLY A 95 19.25 -35.03 22.45
C GLY A 95 18.72 -36.04 21.44
N VAL A 96 18.98 -35.82 20.14
CA VAL A 96 19.22 -36.93 19.20
C VAL A 96 20.25 -36.47 18.17
N SER A 97 21.50 -36.90 18.36
CA SER A 97 22.56 -36.86 17.37
C SER A 97 22.35 -38.00 16.37
N GLY A 98 22.07 -37.67 15.10
CA GLY A 98 21.89 -38.64 14.04
C GLY A 98 22.03 -38.03 12.65
N THR A 99 23.20 -38.29 12.04
CA THR A 99 23.48 -38.53 10.62
C THR A 99 22.97 -37.57 9.52
N GLN A 100 23.94 -37.10 8.72
CA GLN A 100 23.82 -36.39 7.46
C GLN A 100 22.84 -37.06 6.47
N ALA A 101 21.97 -36.27 5.84
CA ALA A 101 21.47 -36.51 4.48
C ALA A 101 20.79 -35.25 3.92
N GLY A 102 21.28 -34.76 2.77
CA GLY A 102 20.62 -33.79 1.92
C GLY A 102 20.84 -32.32 2.29
N GLN A 103 21.87 -31.70 1.70
CA GLN A 103 21.79 -30.26 1.45
C GLN A 103 20.49 -29.99 0.69
N PRO A 104 19.59 -29.12 1.17
CA PRO A 104 18.47 -28.69 0.34
C PRO A 104 19.08 -27.96 -0.85
N GLN A 105 19.01 -28.57 -2.03
CA GLN A 105 19.23 -27.87 -3.29
C GLN A 105 18.41 -26.57 -3.23
N ALA A 106 19.08 -25.44 -3.44
CA ALA A 106 18.46 -24.14 -3.52
C ALA A 106 17.41 -24.17 -4.64
N GLN A 107 16.16 -24.45 -4.26
CA GLN A 107 15.01 -24.22 -5.12
C GLN A 107 15.05 -22.74 -5.46
N HIS A 108 15.19 -22.42 -6.75
CA HIS A 108 15.20 -21.07 -7.30
C HIS A 108 14.21 -20.19 -6.52
N GLU A 109 14.74 -19.23 -5.76
CA GLU A 109 13.92 -18.42 -4.88
C GLU A 109 13.05 -17.50 -5.74
N ASP A 110 11.74 -17.74 -5.68
CA ASP A 110 10.77 -17.06 -6.51
C ASP A 110 10.54 -15.63 -5.99
N HIS A 111 11.45 -14.75 -6.39
CA HIS A 111 11.40 -13.33 -6.09
C HIS A 111 10.35 -12.68 -6.99
N GLY A 112 9.22 -12.29 -6.41
CA GLY A 112 8.10 -11.76 -7.20
C GLY A 112 8.39 -10.38 -7.82
N HIS A 113 7.52 -10.01 -8.75
CA HIS A 113 7.55 -8.73 -9.46
C HIS A 113 6.83 -7.62 -8.70
N VAL A 114 7.23 -6.37 -8.93
CA VAL A 114 6.53 -5.17 -8.47
C VAL A 114 6.17 -4.32 -9.68
N VAL A 115 4.94 -3.82 -9.73
CA VAL A 115 4.47 -2.95 -10.82
C VAL A 115 4.11 -1.59 -10.25
N ILE A 116 4.60 -0.51 -10.87
CA ILE A 116 4.24 0.87 -10.56
C ILE A 116 3.51 1.47 -11.75
N LEU A 117 2.30 1.97 -11.53
CA LEU A 117 1.53 2.76 -12.48
C LEU A 117 1.70 4.24 -12.12
N ASP A 118 2.52 4.95 -12.89
CA ASP A 118 2.78 6.39 -12.79
C ASP A 118 1.69 7.16 -13.57
N LEU A 119 0.77 7.78 -12.84
CA LEU A 119 -0.43 8.42 -13.37
C LEU A 119 -0.31 9.94 -13.48
N ASP A 120 0.66 10.56 -12.80
CA ASP A 120 0.90 12.01 -12.87
C ASP A 120 2.25 12.41 -13.46
N GLY A 121 3.10 11.43 -13.81
CA GLY A 121 4.37 11.65 -14.49
C GLY A 121 5.49 12.11 -13.57
N LYS A 122 5.27 12.14 -12.24
CA LYS A 122 6.24 12.68 -11.28
C LYS A 122 7.23 11.64 -10.75
N LEU A 123 7.03 10.37 -11.07
CA LEU A 123 7.99 9.33 -10.72
C LEU A 123 9.27 9.48 -11.57
N SER A 124 10.35 9.90 -10.93
CA SER A 124 11.68 10.01 -11.57
C SER A 124 12.38 8.65 -11.62
N SER A 125 12.57 8.11 -12.83
CA SER A 125 13.33 6.86 -13.05
C SER A 125 14.79 6.98 -12.59
N LEU A 126 15.43 8.13 -12.81
CA LEU A 126 16.79 8.38 -12.34
C LEU A 126 16.86 8.26 -10.82
N ARG A 127 15.89 8.88 -10.13
CA ARG A 127 15.84 8.84 -8.67
C ARG A 127 15.56 7.44 -8.15
N LEU A 128 14.70 6.69 -8.83
CA LEU A 128 14.41 5.31 -8.51
C LEU A 128 15.66 4.43 -8.56
N VAL A 129 16.50 4.59 -9.60
CA VAL A 129 17.78 3.86 -9.71
C VAL A 129 18.78 4.30 -8.64
N GLN A 130 18.91 5.61 -8.38
CA GLN A 130 19.79 6.13 -7.34
C GLN A 130 19.45 5.55 -5.96
N VAL A 131 18.18 5.62 -5.57
CA VAL A 131 17.73 5.09 -4.27
C VAL A 131 17.86 3.56 -4.21
N ALA A 132 17.63 2.85 -5.32
CA ALA A 132 17.86 1.40 -5.40
C ALA A 132 19.33 1.04 -5.15
N HIS A 133 20.24 1.78 -5.77
CA HIS A 133 21.67 1.63 -5.58
C HIS A 133 22.06 1.90 -4.12
N ASP A 134 21.60 3.00 -3.52
CA ASP A 134 21.88 3.34 -2.14
C ASP A 134 21.35 2.29 -1.15
N HIS A 135 20.13 1.76 -1.39
CA HIS A 135 19.56 0.67 -0.60
C HIS A 135 20.43 -0.60 -0.69
N LEU A 136 20.83 -0.99 -1.90
CA LEU A 136 21.67 -2.17 -2.10
C LEU A 136 23.07 -1.98 -1.51
N GLU A 137 23.63 -0.77 -1.55
CA GLU A 137 24.91 -0.47 -0.90
C GLU A 137 24.85 -0.65 0.61
N VAL A 138 23.80 -0.17 1.27
CA VAL A 138 23.59 -0.37 2.72
C VAL A 138 23.51 -1.86 3.04
N VAL A 139 22.72 -2.61 2.26
CA VAL A 139 22.55 -4.06 2.40
C VAL A 139 23.88 -4.80 2.21
N TRP A 140 24.60 -4.45 1.15
CA TRP A 140 25.86 -5.08 0.80
C TRP A 140 26.88 -4.93 1.93
N ARG A 141 26.98 -3.72 2.49
CA ARG A 141 27.87 -3.43 3.62
C ARG A 141 27.52 -4.26 4.85
N GLN A 142 26.22 -4.45 5.14
CA GLN A 142 25.80 -5.28 6.28
C GLN A 142 26.22 -6.74 6.13
N HIS A 143 26.19 -7.30 4.91
CA HIS A 143 26.63 -8.67 4.65
C HIS A 143 28.15 -8.84 4.67
N HIS A 144 28.88 -7.84 4.16
CA HIS A 144 30.34 -7.94 3.97
C HIS A 144 31.16 -7.37 5.14
N GLN A 145 30.53 -6.68 6.10
CA GLN A 145 31.20 -6.26 7.33
C GLN A 145 31.25 -7.42 8.34
N HIS A 146 32.38 -8.15 8.35
CA HIS A 146 32.72 -8.99 9.49
C HIS A 146 33.09 -8.13 10.71
N PRO A 147 32.61 -8.45 11.92
CA PRO A 147 33.00 -7.75 13.14
C PRO A 147 34.48 -8.06 13.44
N GLY A 148 35.39 -7.23 12.94
CA GLY A 148 36.83 -7.36 13.16
C GLY A 148 37.73 -6.78 12.06
N ALA A 149 37.22 -6.51 10.85
CA ALA A 149 38.01 -5.95 9.77
C ALA A 149 38.03 -4.41 9.84
N ALA A 150 38.77 -3.86 10.80
CA ALA A 150 39.08 -2.43 10.88
C ALA A 150 40.15 -2.08 9.82
N GLY A 151 39.72 -1.96 8.57
CA GLY A 151 40.56 -1.46 7.49
C GLY A 151 39.66 -0.97 6.36
N GLN A 152 39.94 0.22 5.83
CA GLN A 152 39.32 0.73 4.61
C GLN A 152 39.74 -0.18 3.44
N SER A 153 39.07 -1.31 3.28
CA SER A 153 39.22 -2.17 2.12
C SER A 153 38.56 -1.47 0.93
N GLN A 154 39.39 -0.98 0.01
CA GLN A 154 38.93 -0.60 -1.32
C GLN A 154 38.17 -1.77 -1.92
N LEU A 155 36.93 -1.55 -2.36
CA LEU A 155 36.12 -2.56 -3.04
C LEU A 155 36.89 -3.10 -4.24
N SER A 156 36.95 -4.42 -4.35
CA SER A 156 37.58 -5.06 -5.49
C SER A 156 36.74 -4.81 -6.76
N THR A 157 37.35 -4.92 -7.95
CA THR A 157 36.59 -4.87 -9.21
C THR A 157 35.55 -5.98 -9.29
N ALA A 158 35.78 -7.13 -8.65
CA ALA A 158 34.82 -8.22 -8.57
C ALA A 158 33.61 -7.85 -7.70
N ASP A 159 33.83 -7.16 -6.56
CA ASP A 159 32.75 -6.73 -5.67
C ASP A 159 31.83 -5.72 -6.36
N HIS A 160 32.40 -4.83 -7.17
CA HIS A 160 31.63 -3.88 -7.97
C HIS A 160 30.76 -4.60 -9.02
N GLN A 161 31.29 -5.62 -9.68
CA GLN A 161 30.53 -6.38 -10.67
C GLN A 161 29.38 -7.16 -10.02
N GLU A 162 29.63 -7.83 -8.89
CA GLU A 162 28.59 -8.57 -8.17
C GLU A 162 27.45 -7.65 -7.68
N LYS A 163 27.78 -6.43 -7.22
CA LYS A 163 26.79 -5.40 -6.87
C LYS A 163 25.94 -4.98 -8.06
N GLU A 164 26.56 -4.74 -9.22
CA GLU A 164 25.84 -4.38 -10.44
C GLU A 164 24.90 -5.51 -10.89
N GLU A 165 25.34 -6.76 -10.80
CA GLU A 165 24.52 -7.94 -11.10
C GLU A 165 23.31 -8.06 -10.16
N LEU A 166 23.49 -7.80 -8.86
CA LEU A 166 22.39 -7.75 -7.89
C LEU A 166 21.40 -6.62 -8.18
N LEU A 167 21.91 -5.41 -8.50
CA LEU A 167 21.06 -4.27 -8.86
C LEU A 167 20.27 -4.56 -10.14
N ALA A 168 20.93 -5.10 -11.17
CA ALA A 168 20.28 -5.50 -12.40
C ALA A 168 19.20 -6.58 -12.15
N GLY A 169 19.52 -7.58 -11.32
CA GLY A 169 18.59 -8.61 -10.89
C GLY A 169 17.36 -8.05 -10.16
N ALA A 170 17.55 -7.13 -9.22
CA ALA A 170 16.46 -6.48 -8.49
C ALA A 170 15.58 -5.62 -9.43
N LEU A 171 16.21 -4.77 -10.25
CA LEU A 171 15.50 -3.87 -11.16
C LEU A 171 14.79 -4.60 -12.30
N SER A 172 15.29 -5.77 -12.73
CA SER A 172 14.61 -6.59 -13.76
C SER A 172 13.20 -7.03 -13.35
N ARG A 173 12.90 -7.01 -12.05
CA ARG A 173 11.58 -7.37 -11.48
C ARG A 173 10.69 -6.17 -11.17
N LEU A 174 11.19 -4.96 -11.37
CA LEU A 174 10.46 -3.71 -11.14
C LEU A 174 9.97 -3.14 -12.47
N HIS A 175 8.65 -3.08 -12.63
CA HIS A 175 8.01 -2.63 -13.87
C HIS A 175 7.35 -1.27 -13.64
N VAL A 176 7.67 -0.28 -14.47
CA VAL A 176 7.05 1.05 -14.42
C VAL A 176 6.24 1.28 -15.69
N VAL A 177 4.98 1.69 -15.55
CA VAL A 177 4.10 2.05 -16.66
C VAL A 177 3.58 3.45 -16.41
N ARG A 178 3.80 4.36 -17.36
CA ARG A 178 3.24 5.71 -17.31
C ARG A 178 1.91 5.77 -18.04
N CYS A 179 0.89 6.30 -17.37
CA CYS A 179 -0.45 6.48 -17.92
C CYS A 179 -0.77 7.97 -18.02
N HIS A 180 -1.04 8.47 -19.22
CA HIS A 180 -1.30 9.89 -19.49
C HIS A 180 -2.80 10.23 -19.40
N SER A 181 -3.65 9.21 -19.24
CA SER A 181 -5.10 9.34 -19.12
C SER A 181 -5.71 8.18 -18.33
N SER A 182 -6.99 8.34 -17.94
CA SER A 182 -7.78 7.25 -17.35
C SER A 182 -8.00 6.09 -18.32
N LEU A 183 -8.03 6.36 -19.63
CA LEU A 183 -8.12 5.32 -20.65
C LEU A 183 -6.80 4.54 -20.75
N ASP A 184 -5.64 5.21 -20.67
CA ASP A 184 -4.33 4.57 -20.61
C ASP A 184 -4.24 3.65 -19.38
N LEU A 185 -4.72 4.12 -18.22
CA LEU A 185 -4.76 3.32 -17.00
C LEU A 185 -5.69 2.10 -17.17
N LEU A 186 -6.88 2.28 -17.72
CA LEU A 186 -7.80 1.17 -17.97
C LEU A 186 -7.19 0.15 -18.93
N ALA A 187 -6.53 0.59 -19.99
CA ALA A 187 -5.81 -0.28 -20.93
C ALA A 187 -4.61 -0.98 -20.27
N ALA A 188 -3.85 -0.29 -19.42
CA ALA A 188 -2.76 -0.87 -18.65
C ALA A 188 -3.26 -1.98 -17.71
N LEU A 189 -4.38 -1.77 -17.00
CA LEU A 189 -5.02 -2.81 -16.18
C LEU A 189 -5.63 -3.95 -17.03
N GLY A 190 -6.09 -3.64 -18.24
CA GLY A 190 -6.53 -4.63 -19.21
C GLY A 190 -5.40 -5.59 -19.59
N THR A 191 -4.26 -5.04 -19.99
CA THR A 191 -3.06 -5.77 -20.46
C THR A 191 -2.28 -6.42 -19.32
N LEU A 192 -2.33 -5.87 -18.10
CA LEU A 192 -1.65 -6.42 -16.93
C LEU A 192 -2.10 -7.86 -16.65
N ALA A 193 -3.36 -8.21 -16.88
CA ALA A 193 -3.85 -9.59 -16.71
C ALA A 193 -3.01 -10.61 -17.50
N ALA A 194 -2.73 -10.33 -18.78
CA ALA A 194 -1.92 -11.23 -19.61
C ALA A 194 -0.48 -11.35 -19.10
N LYS A 195 0.11 -10.26 -18.60
CA LYS A 195 1.45 -10.29 -17.98
C LYS A 195 1.45 -11.12 -16.69
N LEU A 196 0.42 -11.00 -15.87
CA LEU A 196 0.28 -11.76 -14.63
C LEU A 196 0.14 -13.26 -14.91
N GLU A 197 -0.61 -13.66 -15.94
CA GLU A 197 -0.66 -15.06 -16.38
C GLU A 197 0.69 -15.54 -16.91
N ALA A 198 1.39 -14.73 -17.70
CA ALA A 198 2.70 -15.09 -18.22
C ALA A 198 3.73 -15.32 -17.10
N TRP A 199 3.76 -14.45 -16.09
CA TRP A 199 4.62 -14.65 -14.91
C TRP A 199 4.23 -15.90 -14.14
N LYS A 200 2.92 -16.10 -13.91
CA LYS A 200 2.41 -17.30 -13.22
C LYS A 200 2.81 -18.59 -13.96
N ALA A 201 2.73 -18.60 -15.29
CA ALA A 201 3.15 -19.73 -16.12
C ALA A 201 4.67 -19.97 -16.08
N ALA A 202 5.46 -18.91 -15.95
CA ALA A 202 6.91 -18.98 -15.74
C ALA A 202 7.30 -19.35 -14.29
N GLY A 203 6.32 -19.60 -13.42
CA GLY A 203 6.55 -19.92 -12.02
C GLY A 203 6.98 -18.73 -11.19
N SER A 204 6.55 -17.52 -11.56
CA SER A 204 6.72 -16.29 -10.76
C SER A 204 5.40 -15.52 -10.60
N PHE A 205 5.39 -14.46 -9.81
CA PHE A 205 4.15 -13.74 -9.50
C PHE A 205 4.38 -12.26 -9.20
N CYS A 206 3.34 -11.45 -9.41
CA CYS A 206 3.36 -10.06 -8.97
C CYS A 206 3.00 -9.99 -7.48
N ARG A 207 3.91 -9.43 -6.67
CA ARG A 207 3.73 -9.28 -5.22
C ARG A 207 2.97 -8.00 -4.87
N LEU A 208 3.25 -6.93 -5.61
CA LEU A 208 2.75 -5.61 -5.25
C LEU A 208 2.47 -4.79 -6.50
N LEU A 209 1.28 -4.18 -6.52
CA LEU A 209 0.90 -3.17 -7.50
C LEU A 209 0.80 -1.81 -6.81
N LEU A 210 1.52 -0.84 -7.33
CA LEU A 210 1.56 0.53 -6.86
C LEU A 210 0.87 1.46 -7.86
N LEU A 211 0.02 2.36 -7.40
CA LEU A 211 -0.60 3.39 -8.23
C LEU A 211 -0.23 4.77 -7.69
N ASP A 212 0.47 5.59 -8.46
CA ASP A 212 0.93 6.91 -8.06
C ASP A 212 0.60 7.93 -9.16
N ASN A 213 -0.42 8.79 -9.08
CA ASN A 213 -1.36 9.10 -8.00
C ASN A 213 -2.79 8.96 -8.56
N VAL A 214 -3.66 8.21 -7.89
CA VAL A 214 -4.98 7.81 -8.43
C VAL A 214 -5.96 8.95 -8.63
N GLY A 215 -5.71 10.10 -7.99
CA GLY A 215 -6.50 11.31 -8.19
C GLY A 215 -6.12 12.12 -9.43
N ALA A 216 -5.03 11.76 -10.14
CA ALA A 216 -4.44 12.58 -11.20
C ALA A 216 -5.41 12.90 -12.34
N HIS A 217 -6.09 11.87 -12.85
CA HIS A 217 -7.01 12.02 -13.98
C HIS A 217 -8.46 12.25 -13.56
N PHE A 218 -8.81 11.90 -12.31
CA PHE A 218 -10.19 11.97 -11.80
C PHE A 218 -10.81 13.36 -11.95
N TRP A 219 -10.09 14.41 -11.53
CA TRP A 219 -10.61 15.78 -11.58
C TRP A 219 -10.77 16.29 -13.00
N ARG A 220 -9.88 15.89 -13.92
CA ARG A 220 -9.97 16.22 -15.34
C ARG A 220 -11.20 15.57 -15.97
N ASP A 221 -11.39 14.28 -15.72
CA ASP A 221 -12.55 13.52 -16.24
C ASP A 221 -13.87 14.08 -15.70
N LYS A 222 -13.89 14.46 -14.42
CA LYS A 222 -15.05 15.06 -13.78
C LYS A 222 -15.41 16.44 -14.36
N ALA A 223 -14.42 17.25 -14.71
CA ALA A 223 -14.65 18.57 -15.30
C ALA A 223 -15.27 18.49 -16.71
N ILE A 224 -14.90 17.49 -17.51
CA ILE A 224 -15.45 17.29 -18.87
C ILE A 224 -16.97 17.00 -18.83
N LYS A 225 -17.50 16.50 -17.71
CA LYS A 225 -18.95 16.34 -17.49
C LYS A 225 -19.70 17.67 -17.41
N SER A 226 -19.08 18.73 -16.88
CA SER A 226 -19.77 20.02 -16.67
C SER A 226 -19.84 20.88 -17.93
N THR A 227 -19.19 20.47 -19.03
CA THR A 227 -19.12 21.24 -20.27
C THR A 227 -20.04 20.72 -21.37
N GLN A 228 -20.94 19.76 -21.09
CA GLN A 228 -21.99 19.45 -22.07
C GLN A 228 -22.93 20.65 -22.20
N PRO A 229 -23.05 21.24 -23.41
CA PRO A 229 -23.86 22.43 -23.62
C PRO A 229 -25.34 22.04 -23.65
N GLY A 230 -26.00 22.20 -22.50
CA GLY A 230 -27.45 22.11 -22.36
C GLY A 230 -27.85 21.80 -20.91
N GLY A 231 -28.10 22.76 -20.03
CA GLY A 231 -28.26 24.21 -20.14
C GLY A 231 -28.60 24.76 -18.75
N PRO A 232 -29.15 25.98 -18.60
CA PRO A 232 -29.96 26.32 -17.44
C PRO A 232 -31.41 25.93 -17.75
N GLY A 233 -31.72 24.65 -17.66
CA GLY A 233 -33.05 24.11 -17.96
C GLY A 233 -32.99 22.59 -18.01
N GLY A 234 -33.49 21.94 -16.96
CA GLY A 234 -33.50 20.48 -16.84
C GLY A 234 -34.21 19.81 -18.01
N GLY A 235 -33.55 18.82 -18.60
CA GLY A 235 -34.13 17.92 -19.59
C GLY A 235 -33.62 16.53 -19.34
N SER A 236 -34.49 15.69 -18.77
CA SER A 236 -34.38 14.24 -18.76
C SER A 236 -34.13 13.75 -20.19
N TYR A 237 -32.99 13.12 -20.44
CA TYR A 237 -32.82 12.28 -21.62
C TYR A 237 -32.58 10.85 -21.18
N ALA A 238 -33.62 10.05 -21.46
CA ALA A 238 -33.68 8.63 -21.25
C ALA A 238 -32.43 7.93 -21.82
N ALA A 239 -31.77 7.16 -20.96
CA ALA A 239 -30.82 6.16 -21.38
C ALA A 239 -31.55 5.11 -22.24
N HIS A 240 -31.28 5.11 -23.54
CA HIS A 240 -31.65 3.99 -24.39
C HIS A 240 -30.81 2.77 -23.96
N HIS A 241 -31.44 1.87 -23.21
CA HIS A 241 -31.00 0.50 -23.00
C HIS A 241 -30.97 -0.23 -24.36
N LEU A 242 -29.81 -0.24 -25.02
CA LEU A 242 -29.50 -1.25 -26.04
C LEU A 242 -28.81 -2.42 -25.34
N HIS A 243 -29.63 -3.39 -24.92
CA HIS A 243 -29.16 -4.73 -24.60
C HIS A 243 -28.68 -5.39 -25.89
N SER A 244 -27.36 -5.50 -26.08
CA SER A 244 -26.79 -6.48 -27.00
C SER A 244 -26.38 -7.71 -26.20
N ALA A 245 -27.22 -8.73 -26.26
CA ALA A 245 -26.92 -10.07 -25.80
C ALA A 245 -25.98 -10.73 -26.82
N GLY A 246 -24.68 -10.71 -26.54
CA GLY A 246 -23.66 -11.43 -27.27
C GLY A 246 -22.70 -12.08 -26.29
N ALA A 247 -22.68 -13.40 -26.25
CA ALA A 247 -21.86 -14.20 -25.35
C ALA A 247 -20.37 -13.88 -25.50
N GLY A 248 -19.79 -13.30 -24.45
CA GLY A 248 -18.39 -12.97 -24.30
C GLY A 248 -18.26 -12.01 -23.12
N SER A 249 -17.35 -12.27 -22.20
CA SER A 249 -17.19 -11.56 -20.91
C SER A 249 -16.68 -10.11 -21.04
N GLN A 250 -17.16 -9.34 -22.02
CA GLN A 250 -16.80 -7.94 -22.20
C GLN A 250 -17.74 -7.09 -21.34
N GLN A 251 -17.17 -6.42 -20.34
CA GLN A 251 -17.90 -5.36 -19.64
C GLN A 251 -18.30 -4.27 -20.66
N PRO A 252 -19.52 -3.71 -20.57
CA PRO A 252 -19.95 -2.65 -21.47
C PRO A 252 -18.97 -1.47 -21.40
N LEU A 253 -18.58 -0.94 -22.57
CA LEU A 253 -17.68 0.20 -22.66
C LEU A 253 -18.28 1.41 -21.94
N PRO A 254 -17.50 2.16 -21.14
CA PRO A 254 -18.00 3.32 -20.43
C PRO A 254 -18.47 4.40 -21.40
N HIS A 255 -19.69 4.91 -21.21
CA HIS A 255 -20.34 5.94 -22.03
C HIS A 255 -19.94 7.37 -21.61
N SER A 256 -19.18 7.51 -20.52
CA SER A 256 -18.58 8.77 -20.08
C SER A 256 -17.22 8.55 -19.42
N LEU A 257 -16.35 9.57 -19.41
CA LEU A 257 -15.08 9.51 -18.68
C LEU A 257 -15.28 9.30 -17.16
N PHE A 258 -16.45 9.65 -16.62
CA PHE A 258 -16.77 9.33 -15.24
C PHE A 258 -16.99 7.82 -15.03
N GLU A 259 -17.64 7.13 -15.97
CA GLU A 259 -17.81 5.69 -15.92
C GLU A 259 -16.47 4.94 -16.08
N VAL A 260 -15.48 5.54 -16.76
CA VAL A 260 -14.12 5.01 -16.85
C VAL A 260 -13.51 4.83 -15.45
N GLN A 261 -13.75 5.74 -14.51
CA GLN A 261 -13.26 5.63 -13.12
C GLN A 261 -13.88 4.44 -12.38
N GLY A 262 -15.18 4.20 -12.62
CA GLY A 262 -15.87 3.00 -12.14
C GLY A 262 -15.28 1.73 -12.73
N ALA A 263 -15.02 1.71 -14.05
CA ALA A 263 -14.42 0.59 -14.75
C ALA A 263 -12.99 0.30 -14.28
N ILE A 264 -12.16 1.32 -14.02
CA ILE A 264 -10.82 1.17 -13.44
C ILE A 264 -10.91 0.48 -12.08
N SER A 265 -11.80 0.96 -11.20
CA SER A 265 -11.99 0.39 -9.86
C SER A 265 -12.46 -1.07 -9.93
N ALA A 266 -13.43 -1.36 -10.82
CA ALA A 266 -13.94 -2.72 -11.04
C ALA A 266 -12.87 -3.66 -11.61
N ARG A 267 -12.07 -3.19 -12.59
CA ARG A 267 -10.98 -3.97 -13.18
C ARG A 267 -9.89 -4.25 -12.16
N LEU A 268 -9.49 -3.24 -11.36
CA LEU A 268 -8.53 -3.42 -10.28
C LEU A 268 -9.05 -4.41 -9.24
N ALA A 269 -10.31 -4.31 -8.82
CA ALA A 269 -10.94 -5.27 -7.91
C ALA A 269 -10.95 -6.71 -8.47
N ALA A 270 -11.16 -6.87 -9.78
CA ALA A 270 -11.08 -8.16 -10.44
C ALA A 270 -9.65 -8.72 -10.43
N LEU A 271 -8.65 -7.89 -10.74
CA LEU A 271 -7.24 -8.28 -10.69
C LEU A 271 -6.80 -8.67 -9.28
N CYS A 272 -7.15 -7.88 -8.26
CA CYS A 272 -6.83 -8.18 -6.86
C CYS A 272 -7.38 -9.53 -6.42
N ARG A 273 -8.61 -9.87 -6.84
CA ARG A 273 -9.24 -11.15 -6.50
C ARG A 273 -8.64 -12.32 -7.29
N HIS A 274 -8.50 -12.19 -8.59
CA HIS A 274 -8.08 -13.28 -9.46
C HIS A 274 -6.59 -13.60 -9.35
N TYR A 275 -5.75 -12.55 -9.35
CA TYR A 275 -4.30 -12.67 -9.29
C TYR A 275 -3.72 -12.47 -7.90
N ARG A 276 -4.59 -12.30 -6.90
CA ARG A 276 -4.19 -12.22 -5.50
C ARG A 276 -3.18 -11.10 -5.27
N LEU A 277 -3.46 -9.91 -5.79
CA LEU A 277 -2.57 -8.76 -5.70
C LEU A 277 -2.79 -7.99 -4.40
N ALA A 278 -1.69 -7.59 -3.76
CA ALA A 278 -1.68 -6.50 -2.80
C ALA A 278 -1.52 -5.17 -3.56
N VAL A 279 -2.24 -4.13 -3.12
CA VAL A 279 -2.22 -2.82 -3.80
C VAL A 279 -1.95 -1.71 -2.79
N ILE A 280 -1.08 -0.77 -3.17
CA ILE A 280 -0.95 0.51 -2.49
C ILE A 280 -1.15 1.62 -3.54
N ALA A 281 -2.07 2.53 -3.25
CA ALA A 281 -2.39 3.64 -4.13
C ALA A 281 -2.17 4.96 -3.41
N SER A 282 -1.51 5.92 -4.05
CA SER A 282 -1.35 7.27 -3.51
C SER A 282 -2.46 8.19 -4.02
N LYS A 283 -2.88 9.13 -3.17
CA LYS A 283 -3.82 10.19 -3.52
C LYS A 283 -3.41 11.52 -2.93
N THR A 284 -3.37 12.55 -3.77
CA THR A 284 -3.26 13.93 -3.26
C THR A 284 -4.62 14.37 -2.69
N ALA A 285 -4.66 14.68 -1.40
CA ALA A 285 -5.87 15.10 -0.69
C ALA A 285 -5.54 16.10 0.42
N ALA A 286 -6.48 17.00 0.73
CA ALA A 286 -6.38 17.81 1.93
C ALA A 286 -6.56 16.91 3.16
N VAL A 287 -5.61 16.99 4.08
CA VAL A 287 -5.63 16.31 5.38
C VAL A 287 -5.60 17.40 6.45
N THR A 288 -6.48 17.29 7.43
CA THR A 288 -6.53 18.18 8.59
C THR A 288 -6.19 17.39 9.84
N ALA A 289 -5.44 18.01 10.75
CA ALA A 289 -5.21 17.50 12.09
C ALA A 289 -6.24 18.15 13.03
N ARG A 290 -7.10 17.35 13.67
CA ARG A 290 -8.05 17.82 14.69
C ARG A 290 -7.52 17.47 16.07
N GLY A 291 -7.55 18.41 17.01
CA GLY A 291 -7.11 18.21 18.39
C GLY A 291 -5.84 18.99 18.78
N ALA A 292 -5.21 19.71 17.85
CA ALA A 292 -4.29 20.79 18.22
C ALA A 292 -5.12 21.91 18.88
N ALA A 293 -4.69 22.41 20.02
CA ALA A 293 -5.35 23.51 20.70
C ALA A 293 -5.52 24.71 19.74
N GLY A 294 -6.77 25.08 19.46
CA GLY A 294 -7.14 26.31 18.75
C GLY A 294 -7.88 26.12 17.43
N ASP A 295 -9.15 25.70 17.48
CA ASP A 295 -10.13 26.19 16.50
C ASP A 295 -10.35 27.69 16.76
N ALA A 296 -9.38 28.51 16.36
CA ALA A 296 -9.52 29.95 16.26
C ALA A 296 -9.57 30.32 14.78
N VAL A 297 -10.78 30.60 14.31
CA VAL A 297 -11.01 31.29 13.05
C VAL A 297 -10.37 32.68 13.15
N GLY A 298 -9.27 32.89 12.42
CA GLY A 298 -8.73 34.21 12.12
C GLY A 298 -7.41 34.55 12.82
N GLY A 299 -6.42 34.94 12.03
CA GLY A 299 -5.25 35.67 12.51
C GLY A 299 -3.92 34.95 12.29
N GLU A 300 -3.05 35.59 11.54
CA GLU A 300 -1.67 35.22 11.28
C GLU A 300 -0.88 34.97 12.58
N ALA A 301 -0.56 33.71 12.90
CA ALA A 301 0.48 33.38 13.86
C ALA A 301 0.99 31.95 13.64
N TRP A 302 2.02 31.79 12.82
CA TRP A 302 2.82 30.57 12.75
C TRP A 302 3.79 30.55 13.94
N GLY A 303 3.32 30.07 15.09
CA GLY A 303 4.15 29.82 16.28
C GLY A 303 3.74 28.49 16.93
N PRO A 304 4.68 27.76 17.57
CA PRO A 304 4.37 26.49 18.21
C PRO A 304 3.62 26.77 19.51
N ALA A 305 2.29 26.72 19.47
CA ALA A 305 1.50 26.64 20.69
C ALA A 305 1.67 25.24 21.27
N ALA A 306 2.40 25.14 22.40
CA ALA A 306 2.50 23.92 23.17
C ALA A 306 1.12 23.60 23.78
N GLY A 307 0.36 22.76 23.09
CA GLY A 307 -0.85 22.15 23.63
C GLY A 307 -0.54 21.21 24.79
N PRO A 308 -1.54 20.84 25.61
CA PRO A 308 -1.34 19.92 26.72
C PRO A 308 -0.76 18.59 26.21
N ALA A 309 0.36 18.18 26.81
CA ALA A 309 1.04 16.93 26.50
C ALA A 309 0.07 15.76 26.67
N GLY A 310 -0.26 15.08 25.56
CA GLY A 310 -1.10 13.88 25.57
C GLY A 310 -2.39 13.94 24.73
N ALA A 311 -2.74 15.09 24.12
CA ALA A 311 -3.82 15.13 23.15
C ALA A 311 -3.38 14.47 21.83
N HIS A 312 -3.85 13.26 21.55
CA HIS A 312 -3.65 12.62 20.25
C HIS A 312 -4.38 13.42 19.17
N GLU A 313 -3.63 14.12 18.33
CA GLU A 313 -4.17 14.80 17.15
C GLU A 313 -4.60 13.76 16.12
N ALA A 314 -5.90 13.72 15.81
CA ALA A 314 -6.46 12.78 14.84
C ALA A 314 -6.44 13.38 13.44
N LEU A 315 -5.87 12.66 12.48
CA LEU A 315 -5.90 13.07 11.08
C LEU A 315 -7.26 12.75 10.45
N SER A 316 -7.74 13.67 9.62
CA SER A 316 -8.98 13.50 8.85
C SER A 316 -8.83 14.00 7.42
N GLN A 317 -9.50 13.32 6.48
CA GLN A 317 -9.45 13.63 5.07
C GLN A 317 -10.86 13.57 4.48
N ARG A 318 -11.23 14.56 3.67
CA ARG A 318 -12.50 14.54 2.94
C ARG A 318 -12.35 13.70 1.68
N GLU A 319 -13.18 12.67 1.55
CA GLU A 319 -13.18 11.81 0.39
C GLU A 319 -13.83 12.48 -0.83
N PHE A 320 -13.18 12.34 -1.99
CA PHE A 320 -13.64 12.84 -3.28
C PHE A 320 -13.69 11.77 -4.38
N MET A 321 -13.03 10.63 -4.18
CA MET A 321 -13.02 9.53 -5.13
C MET A 321 -14.41 8.88 -5.22
N PRO A 322 -14.78 8.24 -6.36
CA PRO A 322 -16.05 7.55 -6.50
C PRO A 322 -16.26 6.45 -5.46
N MET A 323 -17.52 6.12 -5.17
CA MET A 323 -17.89 5.08 -4.19
C MET A 323 -17.25 3.72 -4.52
N GLN A 324 -17.10 3.39 -5.81
CA GLN A 324 -16.45 2.17 -6.27
C GLN A 324 -14.98 2.08 -5.82
N TRP A 325 -14.27 3.21 -5.85
CA TRP A 325 -12.90 3.30 -5.34
C TRP A 325 -12.88 3.18 -3.82
N GLN A 326 -13.77 3.90 -3.13
CA GLN A 326 -13.86 3.87 -1.67
C GLN A 326 -14.12 2.47 -1.12
N ASN A 327 -15.02 1.72 -1.78
CA ASN A 327 -15.35 0.34 -1.42
C ASN A 327 -14.23 -0.66 -1.71
N LEU A 328 -13.31 -0.31 -2.62
CA LEU A 328 -12.13 -1.12 -2.92
C LEU A 328 -11.04 -0.93 -1.86
N VAL A 329 -10.91 0.29 -1.32
CA VAL A 329 -9.91 0.62 -0.29
C VAL A 329 -10.26 -0.07 1.01
N THR A 330 -9.29 -0.80 1.58
CA THR A 330 -9.44 -1.51 2.85
C THR A 330 -8.86 -0.73 4.03
N HIS A 331 -7.75 -0.04 3.80
CA HIS A 331 -7.02 0.73 4.81
C HIS A 331 -6.60 2.07 4.23
N ARG A 332 -6.45 3.07 5.11
CA ARG A 332 -5.96 4.39 4.74
C ARG A 332 -4.77 4.77 5.61
N VAL A 333 -3.76 5.32 4.96
CA VAL A 333 -2.63 5.99 5.59
C VAL A 333 -2.77 7.47 5.32
N LEU A 334 -2.98 8.28 6.35
CA LEU A 334 -3.01 9.73 6.24
C LEU A 334 -1.63 10.30 6.55
N LEU A 335 -1.12 11.15 5.66
CA LEU A 335 0.17 11.83 5.80
C LEU A 335 -0.07 13.32 6.00
N TYR A 336 0.53 13.89 7.04
CA TYR A 336 0.40 15.30 7.38
C TYR A 336 1.78 15.93 7.67
N PRO A 337 2.24 16.91 6.88
CA PRO A 337 3.50 17.60 7.14
C PRO A 337 3.49 18.41 8.43
N ARG A 338 4.54 18.26 9.25
CA ARG A 338 4.78 18.94 10.54
C ARG A 338 5.93 19.95 10.49
N GLY A 339 6.28 20.38 9.28
CA GLY A 339 7.41 21.28 9.03
C GLY A 339 8.71 20.52 8.74
N THR A 340 9.80 21.26 8.65
CA THR A 340 11.13 20.73 8.36
C THR A 340 11.99 20.66 9.61
N CYS A 341 13.05 19.85 9.58
CA CYS A 341 14.07 19.78 10.60
C CYS A 341 15.45 19.48 10.00
N THR A 342 16.50 19.88 10.71
CA THR A 342 17.88 19.52 10.38
C THR A 342 18.34 18.31 11.21
N PRO A 343 19.43 17.61 10.81
CA PRO A 343 19.89 16.43 11.55
C PRO A 343 20.23 16.70 13.01
N GLY A 344 20.72 17.90 13.32
CA GLY A 344 21.04 18.31 14.69
C GLY A 344 19.80 18.44 15.60
N GLU A 345 18.62 18.62 15.02
CA GLU A 345 17.35 18.75 15.75
C GLU A 345 16.67 17.40 16.03
N MET A 346 17.16 16.30 15.43
CA MET A 346 16.48 14.98 15.46
C MET A 346 16.83 14.12 16.69
N GLY A 347 17.68 14.63 17.59
CA GLY A 347 18.16 13.90 18.77
C GLY A 347 19.08 12.72 18.42
N ALA A 348 19.72 12.12 19.44
CA ALA A 348 20.72 11.06 19.25
C ALA A 348 20.15 9.73 18.72
N ALA A 349 18.81 9.56 18.73
CA ALA A 349 18.14 8.32 18.30
C ALA A 349 17.91 8.25 16.78
N ALA A 350 17.91 9.39 16.07
CA ALA A 350 17.83 9.41 14.62
C ALA A 350 19.24 9.28 14.04
N GLN A 351 19.52 8.19 13.32
CA GLN A 351 20.70 8.14 12.45
C GLN A 351 20.33 8.83 11.14
N PRO A 352 20.75 10.10 10.89
CA PRO A 352 20.46 10.74 9.62
C PRO A 352 21.09 9.95 8.48
N LEU A 353 20.26 9.53 7.52
CA LEU A 353 20.73 8.87 6.30
C LEU A 353 21.51 9.82 5.38
N SER A 354 21.39 11.13 5.59
CA SER A 354 22.08 12.17 4.82
C SER A 354 22.22 13.48 5.61
N ASN A 355 23.26 14.25 5.31
CA ASN A 355 23.37 15.64 5.78
C ASN A 355 22.43 16.51 4.93
N GLY A 356 21.19 16.70 5.37
CA GLY A 356 20.20 17.45 4.60
C GLY A 356 18.99 17.89 5.43
N LEU A 357 18.16 18.74 4.84
CA LEU A 357 16.87 19.14 5.42
C LEU A 357 15.88 17.98 5.28
N TYR A 358 15.20 17.65 6.37
CA TYR A 358 14.15 16.64 6.41
C TYR A 358 12.80 17.32 6.58
N THR A 359 11.76 16.75 5.98
CA THR A 359 10.36 17.08 6.26
C THR A 359 9.84 16.06 7.27
N ARG A 360 9.36 16.53 8.41
CA ARG A 360 8.66 15.70 9.40
C ARG A 360 7.24 15.47 8.91
N ILE A 361 6.83 14.22 8.80
CA ILE A 361 5.49 13.83 8.37
C ILE A 361 4.86 12.99 9.47
N GLN A 362 3.74 13.42 10.01
CA GLN A 362 2.91 12.55 10.83
C GLN A 362 2.16 11.59 9.89
N ALA A 363 2.28 10.30 10.15
CA ALA A 363 1.53 9.25 9.48
C ALA A 363 0.51 8.64 10.45
N GLU A 364 -0.70 8.40 9.98
CA GLU A 364 -1.75 7.74 10.75
C GLU A 364 -2.42 6.65 9.91
N VAL A 365 -2.47 5.43 10.44
CA VAL A 365 -3.18 4.32 9.79
C VAL A 365 -4.52 4.09 10.44
N GLY A 366 -5.55 4.01 9.60
CA GLY A 366 -6.91 3.68 10.01
C GLY A 366 -7.62 2.77 9.00
N PRO A 367 -8.78 2.22 9.38
CA PRO A 367 -9.65 1.53 8.44
C PRO A 367 -10.12 2.50 7.33
N ALA A 368 -10.57 1.97 6.20
CA ALA A 368 -11.26 2.78 5.20
C ALA A 368 -12.53 3.41 5.82
N VAL A 369 -12.48 4.71 6.13
CA VAL A 369 -13.61 5.42 6.75
C VAL A 369 -14.71 5.63 5.69
N GLY A 370 -15.82 4.92 5.86
CA GLY A 370 -17.06 5.02 5.07
C GLY A 370 -18.33 4.59 5.83
N GLY A 371 -18.21 3.96 7.00
CA GLY A 371 -19.32 3.85 7.95
C GLY A 371 -19.49 5.17 8.69
N GLY A 372 -20.17 6.13 8.08
CA GLY A 372 -20.47 7.40 8.72
C GLY A 372 -21.15 7.17 10.07
N SER A 373 -20.67 7.83 11.10
CA SER A 373 -21.55 8.32 12.17
C SER A 373 -22.51 9.31 11.52
N SER A 374 -23.53 8.82 10.81
CA SER A 374 -24.70 9.63 10.52
C SER A 374 -25.37 9.88 11.87
N GLY A 375 -25.12 11.07 12.42
CA GLY A 375 -25.99 11.69 13.40
C GLY A 375 -27.35 11.90 12.75
N ALA A 376 -28.14 10.83 12.66
CA ALA A 376 -29.55 10.92 12.39
C ALA A 376 -30.21 11.31 13.71
N GLY A 377 -30.51 12.60 13.85
CA GLY A 377 -31.50 13.05 14.81
C GLY A 377 -32.82 12.35 14.50
N ALA A 378 -33.19 11.39 15.32
CA ALA A 378 -34.49 10.75 15.29
C ALA A 378 -35.13 10.91 16.67
N GLY A 379 -36.16 11.76 16.71
CA GLY A 379 -37.37 11.62 17.52
C GLY A 379 -37.22 11.23 18.98
N ALA A 380 -37.48 12.21 19.85
CA ALA A 380 -37.93 11.97 21.21
C ALA A 380 -39.14 11.01 21.23
N ALA A 381 -39.02 9.90 21.96
CA ALA A 381 -40.13 9.19 22.56
C ALA A 381 -39.67 8.66 23.93
N THR A 382 -40.31 9.18 24.96
CA THR A 382 -40.09 8.92 26.38
C THR A 382 -40.64 7.56 26.78
N THR A 383 -39.83 6.73 27.45
CA THR A 383 -40.31 5.73 28.43
C THR A 383 -39.20 5.40 29.43
N PRO A 384 -39.46 5.35 30.76
CA PRO A 384 -38.43 5.12 31.76
C PRO A 384 -38.40 3.64 32.22
N GLY A 385 -37.20 3.14 32.53
CA GLY A 385 -37.01 2.02 33.46
C GLY A 385 -36.29 0.80 32.89
N GLY A 386 -35.11 0.49 33.44
CA GLY A 386 -34.43 -0.81 33.26
C GLY A 386 -32.92 -0.68 33.32
N GLY A 387 -32.29 -1.31 34.32
CA GLY A 387 -30.91 -1.06 34.76
C GLY A 387 -29.82 -1.30 33.70
N GLN A 388 -28.86 -0.36 33.66
CA GLN A 388 -27.62 -0.51 32.92
C GLN A 388 -26.62 -1.30 33.76
N SER A 389 -26.28 -2.49 33.28
CA SER A 389 -25.01 -3.13 33.58
C SER A 389 -23.95 -2.55 32.63
N PRO A 390 -22.77 -2.10 33.09
CA PRO A 390 -21.76 -1.56 32.20
C PRO A 390 -21.15 -2.70 31.38
N GLY A 391 -21.58 -2.84 30.13
CA GLY A 391 -20.89 -3.63 29.12
C GLY A 391 -19.51 -3.01 28.83
N PRO A 392 -18.51 -3.81 28.41
CA PRO A 392 -17.19 -3.29 28.11
C PRO A 392 -17.32 -2.25 26.98
N ALA A 393 -16.83 -1.04 27.25
CA ALA A 393 -16.78 0.05 26.27
C ALA A 393 -16.16 -0.49 24.98
N ALA A 394 -16.90 -0.39 23.88
CA ALA A 394 -16.39 -0.69 22.55
C ALA A 394 -15.15 0.21 22.32
N GLY A 395 -13.97 -0.39 22.46
CA GLY A 395 -12.72 0.34 22.33
C GLY A 395 -12.65 0.97 20.94
N THR A 396 -12.52 2.29 20.89
CA THR A 396 -12.25 3.02 19.65
C THR A 396 -11.07 2.34 18.96
N PRO A 397 -11.17 1.94 17.68
CA PRO A 397 -10.08 1.24 17.00
C PRO A 397 -8.80 2.06 17.14
N ARG A 398 -7.79 1.46 17.77
CA ARG A 398 -6.52 2.11 18.07
C ARG A 398 -5.85 2.48 16.75
N ARG A 399 -5.85 3.77 16.42
CA ARG A 399 -5.13 4.30 15.27
C ARG A 399 -3.64 4.28 15.61
N LEU A 400 -2.84 3.69 14.72
CA LEU A 400 -1.40 3.69 14.87
C LEU A 400 -0.85 4.96 14.22
N GLN A 401 -0.07 5.70 14.99
CA GLN A 401 0.57 6.93 14.55
C GLN A 401 2.08 6.72 14.54
N ALA A 402 2.72 7.26 13.52
CA ALA A 402 4.17 7.29 13.39
C ALA A 402 4.62 8.67 12.93
N MET A 403 5.87 8.99 13.18
CA MET A 403 6.52 10.14 12.57
C MET A 403 7.48 9.62 11.51
N LEU A 404 7.45 10.22 10.32
CA LEU A 404 8.35 9.90 9.22
C LEU A 404 9.23 11.11 8.95
N LEU A 405 10.48 10.84 8.60
CA LEU A 405 11.42 11.83 8.11
C LEU A 405 11.60 11.61 6.63
N VAL A 406 11.18 12.57 5.83
CA VAL A 406 11.27 12.53 4.37
C VAL A 406 12.32 13.53 3.91
N SER A 407 13.32 13.04 3.20
CA SER A 407 14.26 13.85 2.43
C SER A 407 14.07 13.58 0.94
N ASP A 408 14.84 14.26 0.11
CA ASP A 408 14.82 14.01 -1.32
C ASP A 408 15.22 12.56 -1.67
N THR A 409 16.12 11.94 -0.88
CA THR A 409 16.72 10.61 -1.14
C THR A 409 16.10 9.50 -0.33
N SER A 410 15.58 9.80 0.86
CA SER A 410 15.26 8.78 1.86
C SER A 410 13.99 9.11 2.63
N ILE A 411 13.29 8.07 3.05
CA ILE A 411 12.20 8.16 4.03
C ILE A 411 12.41 7.12 5.13
N ALA A 412 12.43 7.57 6.38
CA ALA A 412 12.65 6.73 7.55
C ALA A 412 11.58 6.96 8.61
N GLU A 413 11.23 5.92 9.37
CA GLU A 413 10.45 6.07 10.59
C GLU A 413 11.31 6.72 11.67
N TRP A 414 10.71 7.65 12.39
CA TRP A 414 11.31 8.33 13.53
C TRP A 414 10.52 8.01 14.79
N PHE A 415 11.18 7.32 15.71
CA PHE A 415 10.69 7.07 17.06
C PHE A 415 11.22 8.18 17.96
N ALA A 416 10.35 9.10 18.35
CA ALA A 416 10.67 10.18 19.29
C ALA A 416 10.72 9.69 20.74
#